data_AF-A0A954F5U6-F1
#
_entry.id   AF-A0A954F5U6-F1
#
_cell.length_a   1.000
_cell.length_b   1.000
_cell.length_c   1.000
_cell.angle_alpha   90.00
_cell.angle_beta   90.00
_cell.angle_gamma   90.00
#
_symmetry.space_group_name_H-M   'P 1'
#
loop_
_entity.id
_entity.type
_entity.pdbx_description
1 polymer ?
#
loop_
_entity_poly.entity_id
_entity_poly.type
_entity_poly.pdbx_seq_one_letter_code
_entity_poly.pdbx_strand_id
1 'polypeptide(L)'
;RALWRGFELTGLLAALLDPAPEEQLDGDAIHGAKNELFQRLRTSRELASDVADLWRLRSRFGADATQGVDSIRALREPQGLRALSLQGAWALRLGRVASDLDRLGSWFRSLPRERVHPDFLPSGGELVAAGFQPGPGLGRVLEAVENAALEGSVTDARSAAEWIQARRDEFLD
;
A
#
# COMPACT_ATOMS: atom_id res chain seq x y z
N ARG A 1 2.39 -15.85 15.05
CA ARG A 1 2.65 -16.80 13.93
C ARG A 1 3.53 -16.07 12.94
N ALA A 2 4.70 -16.62 12.63
CA ALA A 2 5.67 -15.91 11.83
C ALA A 2 5.22 -15.69 10.38
N LEU A 3 5.45 -14.49 9.83
CA LEU A 3 5.02 -14.08 8.47
C LEU A 3 5.56 -14.97 7.33
N TRP A 4 6.54 -15.84 7.59
CA TRP A 4 7.18 -16.68 6.57
C TRP A 4 6.48 -18.01 6.27
N ARG A 5 5.44 -18.40 7.02
CA ARG A 5 4.64 -19.59 6.65
C ARG A 5 3.58 -19.20 5.62
N GLY A 6 3.82 -19.53 4.34
CA GLY A 6 2.88 -19.28 3.24
C GLY A 6 3.48 -18.64 1.98
N PHE A 7 4.82 -18.60 1.85
CA PHE A 7 5.44 -18.10 0.64
C PHE A 7 5.14 -19.01 -0.57
N GLU A 8 4.44 -18.46 -1.54
CA GLU A 8 4.40 -19.04 -2.89
C GLU A 8 5.72 -18.78 -3.61
N LEU A 9 6.04 -19.63 -4.60
CA LEU A 9 7.28 -19.59 -5.40
C LEU A 9 7.64 -18.18 -5.90
N THR A 10 6.62 -17.36 -6.20
CA THR A 10 6.73 -15.96 -6.62
C THR A 10 7.37 -15.04 -5.59
N GLY A 11 7.06 -15.20 -4.31
CA GLY A 11 7.67 -14.39 -3.25
C GLY A 11 9.13 -14.76 -3.00
N LEU A 12 9.49 -16.04 -3.17
CA LEU A 12 10.87 -16.51 -3.07
C LEU A 12 11.73 -16.04 -4.25
N LEU A 13 11.22 -16.15 -5.49
CA LEU A 13 11.90 -15.64 -6.69
C LEU A 13 12.09 -14.13 -6.59
N ALA A 14 11.09 -13.40 -6.11
CA ALA A 14 11.19 -11.97 -5.89
C ALA A 14 12.27 -11.61 -4.86
N ALA A 15 12.32 -12.30 -3.72
CA ALA A 15 13.33 -12.03 -2.69
C ALA A 15 14.75 -12.40 -3.15
N LEU A 16 14.91 -13.44 -3.98
CA LEU A 16 16.20 -13.93 -4.50
C LEU A 16 16.80 -13.02 -5.57
N LEU A 17 15.97 -12.31 -6.34
CA LEU A 17 16.44 -11.50 -7.47
C LEU A 17 16.80 -10.07 -7.12
N ASP A 18 16.64 -9.65 -5.87
CA ASP A 18 17.06 -8.32 -5.47
C ASP A 18 18.53 -8.30 -5.10
N PRO A 19 19.36 -7.46 -5.76
CA PRO A 19 20.64 -7.13 -5.19
C PRO A 19 20.45 -6.44 -3.85
N ALA A 20 21.40 -6.66 -2.95
CA ALA A 20 21.44 -5.89 -1.73
C ALA A 20 21.71 -4.41 -2.07
N PRO A 21 21.26 -3.42 -1.27
CA PRO A 21 21.50 -2.01 -1.58
C PRO A 21 23.00 -1.65 -1.68
N GLU A 22 23.87 -2.45 -1.06
CA GLU A 22 25.33 -2.41 -1.19
C GLU A 22 25.88 -2.99 -2.51
N GLU A 23 25.09 -3.79 -3.23
CA GLU A 23 25.40 -4.29 -4.56
C GLU A 23 24.93 -3.27 -5.58
N GLN A 24 25.82 -2.35 -5.94
CA GLN A 24 25.57 -1.29 -6.91
C GLN A 24 25.48 -1.89 -8.32
N LEU A 25 24.33 -2.49 -8.62
CA LEU A 25 24.03 -3.03 -9.95
C LEU A 25 23.27 -1.99 -10.78
N ASP A 26 23.62 -1.92 -12.05
CA ASP A 26 22.88 -1.13 -13.03
C ASP A 26 21.41 -1.60 -13.11
N GLY A 27 20.47 -0.65 -13.10
CA GLY A 27 19.04 -0.92 -13.15
C GLY A 27 18.63 -1.70 -14.41
N ASP A 28 19.31 -1.44 -15.52
CA ASP A 28 19.10 -2.16 -16.79
C ASP A 28 19.59 -3.62 -16.69
N ALA A 29 20.69 -3.87 -15.97
CA ALA A 29 21.21 -5.21 -15.74
C ALA A 29 20.27 -6.04 -14.85
N ILE A 30 19.70 -5.44 -13.80
CA ILE A 30 18.70 -6.10 -12.93
C ILE A 30 17.45 -6.45 -13.75
N HIS A 31 16.96 -5.50 -14.54
CA HIS A 31 15.78 -5.73 -15.39
C HIS A 31 16.03 -6.84 -16.42
N GLY A 32 17.20 -6.84 -17.07
CA GLY A 32 17.63 -7.88 -17.99
C GLY A 32 17.70 -9.26 -17.36
N ALA A 33 18.31 -9.39 -16.18
CA ALA A 33 18.43 -10.66 -15.46
C ALA A 33 17.06 -11.22 -15.03
N LYS A 34 16.13 -10.36 -14.60
CA LYS A 34 14.75 -10.76 -14.26
C LYS A 34 14.03 -11.30 -15.50
N ASN A 35 14.13 -10.60 -16.62
CA ASN A 35 13.50 -11.03 -17.88
C ASN A 35 14.08 -12.36 -18.38
N GLU A 36 15.40 -12.53 -18.35
CA GLU A 36 16.05 -13.77 -18.76
C GLU A 36 15.62 -14.95 -17.86
N LEU A 37 15.57 -14.75 -16.55
CA LEU A 37 15.10 -15.79 -15.64
C LEU A 37 13.65 -16.19 -15.92
N PHE A 38 12.74 -15.23 -16.07
CA PHE A 38 11.34 -15.52 -16.38
C PHE A 38 11.17 -16.26 -17.70
N GLN A 39 11.98 -15.92 -18.72
CA GLN A 39 12.02 -16.67 -19.98
C GLN A 39 12.51 -18.10 -19.78
N ARG A 40 13.61 -18.31 -19.04
CA ARG A 40 14.16 -19.65 -18.76
C ARG A 40 13.22 -20.52 -17.93
N LEU A 41 12.50 -19.91 -16.98
CA LEU A 41 11.48 -20.58 -16.16
C LEU A 41 10.15 -20.76 -16.90
N ARG A 42 10.00 -20.24 -18.12
CA ARG A 42 8.78 -20.29 -18.95
C ARG A 42 7.53 -19.82 -18.20
N THR A 43 7.67 -18.77 -17.41
CA THR A 43 6.57 -18.23 -16.60
C THR A 43 5.48 -17.61 -17.47
N SER A 44 4.22 -17.71 -17.04
CA SER A 44 3.13 -16.98 -17.71
C SER A 44 3.33 -15.47 -17.58
N ARG A 45 2.74 -14.70 -18.52
CA ARG A 45 2.77 -13.22 -18.44
C ARG A 45 2.09 -12.70 -17.17
N GLU A 46 1.02 -13.38 -16.75
CA GLU A 46 0.32 -13.10 -15.50
C GLU A 46 1.27 -13.21 -14.30
N LEU A 47 2.06 -14.30 -14.24
CA LEU A 47 3.03 -14.49 -13.16
C LEU A 47 4.11 -13.40 -13.15
N ALA A 48 4.59 -13.00 -14.33
CA ALA A 48 5.58 -11.93 -14.45
C ALA A 48 5.01 -10.58 -13.97
N SER A 49 3.76 -10.29 -14.33
CA SER A 49 3.04 -9.09 -13.87
C SER A 49 2.84 -9.10 -12.35
N ASP A 50 2.38 -10.22 -11.80
CA ASP A 50 2.18 -10.37 -10.35
C ASP A 50 3.48 -10.13 -9.58
N VAL A 51 4.60 -10.68 -10.05
CA VAL A 51 5.90 -10.43 -9.41
C VAL A 51 6.28 -8.96 -9.53
N ALA A 52 6.07 -8.32 -10.69
CA ALA A 52 6.36 -6.89 -10.85
C ALA A 52 5.52 -6.02 -9.89
N ASP A 53 4.24 -6.33 -9.70
CA ASP A 53 3.36 -5.62 -8.77
C ASP A 53 3.76 -5.83 -7.31
N LEU A 54 4.05 -7.08 -6.91
CA LEU A 54 4.58 -7.36 -5.57
C LEU A 54 5.85 -6.55 -5.29
N TRP A 55 6.72 -6.42 -6.29
CA TRP A 55 7.96 -5.66 -6.20
C TRP A 55 7.74 -4.17 -6.06
N ARG A 56 6.87 -3.59 -6.87
CA ARG A 56 6.52 -2.17 -6.78
C ARG A 56 5.85 -1.86 -5.45
N LEU A 57 5.01 -2.75 -4.95
CA LEU A 57 4.26 -2.53 -3.72
C LEU A 57 5.14 -2.72 -2.48
N ARG A 58 6.10 -3.67 -2.49
CA ARG A 58 6.95 -3.93 -1.31
C ARG A 58 7.81 -2.72 -0.94
N SER A 59 8.25 -1.92 -1.92
CA SER A 59 9.12 -0.76 -1.68
C SER A 59 8.44 0.32 -0.84
N ARG A 60 7.10 0.30 -0.73
CA ARG A 60 6.34 1.17 0.17
C ARG A 60 6.52 0.80 1.65
N PHE A 61 7.02 -0.39 1.95
CA PHE A 61 7.25 -0.88 3.32
C PHE A 61 8.73 -0.78 3.74
N GLY A 62 9.42 0.28 3.31
CA GLY A 62 10.81 0.55 3.67
C GLY A 62 11.08 0.64 5.18
N ALA A 63 12.31 1.00 5.56
CA ALA A 63 12.70 1.12 6.97
C ALA A 63 11.80 2.08 7.77
N ASP A 64 11.23 3.08 7.11
CA ASP A 64 10.38 4.11 7.72
C ASP A 64 8.87 3.78 7.69
N ALA A 65 8.50 2.54 7.35
CA ALA A 65 7.10 2.14 7.30
C ALA A 65 6.46 2.16 8.71
N THR A 66 5.56 3.11 8.95
CA THR A 66 4.87 3.28 10.23
C THR A 66 3.41 2.88 10.15
N GLN A 67 2.77 2.76 11.32
CA GLN A 67 1.33 2.64 11.41
C GLN A 67 0.70 3.98 11.04
N GLY A 68 0.04 4.05 9.89
CA GLY A 68 -0.55 5.28 9.38
C GLY A 68 -1.36 5.07 8.11
N VAL A 69 -1.90 6.17 7.60
CA VAL A 69 -2.80 6.18 6.44
C VAL A 69 -2.16 5.53 5.21
N ASP A 70 -0.91 5.84 4.91
CA ASP A 70 -0.20 5.28 3.76
C ASP A 70 -0.01 3.77 3.85
N SER A 71 0.25 3.26 5.06
CA SER A 71 0.31 1.83 5.31
C SER A 71 -1.06 1.17 5.13
N ILE A 72 -2.15 1.81 5.56
CA ILE A 72 -3.51 1.29 5.31
C ILE A 72 -3.78 1.23 3.80
N ARG A 73 -3.47 2.30 3.06
CA ARG A 73 -3.60 2.34 1.60
C ARG A 73 -2.79 1.26 0.91
N ALA A 74 -1.53 1.04 1.32
CA ALA A 74 -0.69 0.02 0.72
C ALA A 74 -1.15 -1.41 1.08
N LEU A 75 -1.62 -1.63 2.31
CA LEU A 75 -2.00 -2.95 2.81
C LEU A 75 -3.41 -3.38 2.40
N ARG A 76 -4.32 -2.45 2.11
CA ARG A 76 -5.66 -2.74 1.60
C ARG A 76 -5.68 -3.20 0.14
N GLU A 77 -4.60 -2.95 -0.61
CA GLU A 77 -4.45 -3.46 -1.97
C GLU A 77 -4.48 -5.01 -1.98
N PRO A 78 -4.98 -5.66 -3.06
CA PRO A 78 -5.07 -7.12 -3.13
C PRO A 78 -3.74 -7.84 -2.85
N GLN A 79 -2.62 -7.21 -3.20
CA GLN A 79 -1.28 -7.74 -2.99
C GLN A 79 -0.56 -7.17 -1.76
N GLY A 80 -1.19 -6.28 -0.99
CA GLY A 80 -0.56 -5.50 0.08
C GLY A 80 0.10 -6.36 1.16
N LEU A 81 -0.64 -7.30 1.73
CA LEU A 81 -0.11 -8.23 2.75
C LEU A 81 0.99 -9.15 2.18
N ARG A 82 0.91 -9.53 0.90
CA ARG A 82 1.96 -10.34 0.23
C ARG A 82 3.23 -9.51 0.04
N ALA A 83 3.08 -8.26 -0.39
CA ALA A 83 4.19 -7.31 -0.54
C ALA A 83 4.87 -6.99 0.80
N LEU A 84 4.10 -6.84 1.89
CA LEU A 84 4.65 -6.68 3.24
C LEU A 84 5.45 -7.92 3.67
N SER A 85 4.92 -9.12 3.38
CA SER A 85 5.61 -10.37 3.69
C SER A 85 6.92 -10.49 2.91
N LEU A 86 6.90 -10.15 1.62
CA LEU A 86 8.07 -10.11 0.75
C LEU A 86 9.13 -9.13 1.28
N GLN A 87 8.73 -7.95 1.73
CA GLN A 87 9.64 -7.00 2.37
C GLN A 87 10.28 -7.58 3.65
N GLY A 88 9.51 -8.32 4.45
CA GLY A 88 10.03 -9.02 5.64
C GLY A 88 11.08 -10.06 5.28
N ALA A 89 10.83 -10.89 4.27
CA ALA A 89 11.82 -11.85 3.77
C ALA A 89 13.08 -11.17 3.23
N TRP A 90 12.92 -10.02 2.55
CA TRP A 90 14.04 -9.24 2.06
C TRP A 90 14.87 -8.64 3.20
N ALA A 91 14.24 -8.07 4.22
CA ALA A 91 14.93 -7.58 5.42
C ALA A 91 15.74 -8.70 6.10
N LEU A 92 15.15 -9.88 6.27
CA LEU A 92 15.84 -11.05 6.83
C LEU A 92 17.03 -11.49 5.98
N ARG A 93 16.90 -11.48 4.65
CA ARG A 93 18.01 -11.78 3.72
C ARG A 93 19.19 -10.83 3.94
N LEU A 94 18.93 -9.56 4.20
CA LEU A 94 19.95 -8.54 4.50
C LEU A 94 20.47 -8.62 5.95
N GLY A 95 20.11 -9.65 6.72
CA GLY A 95 20.49 -9.77 8.12
C GLY A 95 19.80 -8.76 9.05
N ARG A 96 18.74 -8.10 8.59
CA ARG A 96 17.96 -7.13 9.37
C ARG A 96 16.81 -7.82 10.11
N VAL A 97 16.35 -7.19 11.17
CA VAL A 97 15.19 -7.65 11.95
C VAL A 97 13.90 -7.25 11.23
N ALA A 98 12.95 -8.19 11.09
CA ALA A 98 11.66 -7.96 10.42
C ALA A 98 10.48 -7.77 11.40
N SER A 99 10.74 -7.65 12.71
CA SER A 99 9.73 -7.52 13.77
C SER A 99 8.76 -6.36 13.54
N ASP A 100 9.22 -5.32 12.87
CA ASP A 100 8.46 -4.07 12.68
C ASP A 100 7.39 -4.28 11.60
N LEU A 101 7.73 -5.08 10.58
CA LEU A 101 6.82 -5.51 9.53
C LEU A 101 5.81 -6.54 10.05
N ASP A 102 6.23 -7.45 10.95
CA ASP A 102 5.32 -8.35 11.68
C ASP A 102 4.29 -7.55 12.51
N ARG A 103 4.75 -6.52 13.22
CA ARG A 103 3.90 -5.61 14.01
C ARG A 103 2.95 -4.82 13.12
N LEU A 104 3.43 -4.30 11.99
CA LEU A 104 2.62 -3.56 11.02
C LEU A 104 1.49 -4.43 10.44
N GLY A 105 1.80 -5.66 10.02
CA GLY A 105 0.80 -6.57 9.49
C GLY A 105 -0.23 -7.01 10.55
N SER A 106 0.21 -7.16 11.80
CA SER A 106 -0.68 -7.50 12.92
C SER A 106 -1.59 -6.33 13.29
N TRP A 107 -1.05 -5.11 13.32
CA TRP A 107 -1.83 -3.89 13.49
C TRP A 107 -2.88 -3.73 12.39
N PHE A 108 -2.51 -3.87 11.12
CA PHE A 108 -3.46 -3.73 10.01
C PHE A 108 -4.63 -4.74 10.11
N ARG A 109 -4.33 -5.99 10.46
CA ARG A 109 -5.37 -7.02 10.69
C ARG A 109 -6.27 -6.76 11.89
N SER A 110 -5.85 -5.89 12.81
CA SER A 110 -6.66 -5.48 13.96
C SER A 110 -7.58 -4.30 13.66
N LEU A 111 -7.39 -3.62 12.52
CA LEU A 111 -8.24 -2.50 12.13
C LEU A 111 -9.65 -2.99 11.74
N PRO A 112 -10.71 -2.26 12.12
CA PRO A 112 -12.07 -2.54 11.66
C PRO A 112 -12.17 -2.49 10.12
N ARG A 113 -13.04 -3.31 9.54
CA ARG A 113 -13.25 -3.32 8.07
C ARG A 113 -13.66 -1.93 7.58
N GLU A 114 -14.52 -1.25 8.33
CA GLU A 114 -15.08 0.06 8.03
C GLU A 114 -14.01 1.15 8.02
N ARG A 115 -12.91 0.95 8.77
CA ARG A 115 -11.75 1.84 8.75
C ARG A 115 -10.85 1.57 7.54
N VAL A 116 -10.72 0.32 7.11
CA VAL A 116 -9.89 -0.04 5.95
C VAL A 116 -10.59 0.27 4.62
N HIS A 117 -11.91 0.09 4.59
CA HIS A 117 -12.82 0.34 3.47
C HIS A 117 -14.01 1.19 3.95
N PRO A 118 -13.85 2.52 4.04
CA PRO A 118 -14.92 3.42 4.46
C PRO A 118 -15.95 3.59 3.35
N ASP A 119 -17.00 2.77 3.38
CA ASP A 119 -18.10 2.77 2.39
C ASP A 119 -19.04 3.99 2.52
N PHE A 120 -18.81 4.87 3.51
CA PHE A 120 -19.65 6.02 3.85
C PHE A 120 -19.11 7.37 3.34
N LEU A 121 -17.97 7.37 2.65
CA LEU A 121 -17.37 8.61 2.14
C LEU A 121 -18.22 9.18 0.99
N PRO A 122 -18.43 10.51 0.95
CA PRO A 122 -19.17 11.12 -0.13
C PRO A 122 -18.40 11.00 -1.45
N SER A 123 -19.12 10.73 -2.51
CA SER A 123 -18.65 10.81 -3.88
C SER A 123 -18.43 12.26 -4.30
N GLY A 124 -17.62 12.46 -5.36
CA GLY A 124 -17.45 13.79 -5.96
C GLY A 124 -18.77 14.42 -6.42
N GLY A 125 -19.73 13.61 -6.90
CA GLY A 125 -21.05 14.10 -7.29
C GLY A 125 -21.87 14.64 -6.12
N GLU A 126 -21.81 13.99 -4.96
CA GLU A 126 -22.49 14.46 -3.74
C GLU A 126 -21.87 15.76 -3.21
N LEU A 127 -20.55 15.90 -3.30
CA LEU A 127 -19.88 17.16 -2.95
C LEU A 127 -20.24 18.29 -3.90
N VAL A 128 -20.35 18.02 -5.21
CA VAL A 128 -20.81 19.03 -6.17
C VAL A 128 -22.25 19.47 -5.86
N ALA A 129 -23.14 18.53 -5.52
CA ALA A 129 -24.50 18.84 -5.07
C ALA A 129 -24.53 19.66 -3.76
N ALA A 130 -23.53 19.49 -2.89
CA ALA A 130 -23.32 20.29 -1.68
C ALA A 130 -22.68 21.68 -1.92
N GLY A 131 -22.38 22.01 -3.18
CA GLY A 131 -21.87 23.31 -3.60
C GLY A 131 -20.34 23.42 -3.71
N PHE A 132 -19.60 22.30 -3.74
CA PHE A 132 -18.21 22.30 -4.16
C PHE A 132 -18.10 22.43 -5.67
N GLN A 133 -17.12 23.18 -6.16
CA GLN A 133 -16.87 23.32 -7.60
C GLN A 133 -15.95 22.18 -8.09
N PRO A 134 -16.19 21.60 -9.28
CA PRO A 134 -15.27 20.66 -9.88
C PRO A 134 -13.87 21.29 -10.06
N GLY A 135 -12.83 20.62 -9.55
CA GLY A 135 -11.46 21.10 -9.66
C GLY A 135 -10.52 20.50 -8.60
N PRO A 136 -9.28 21.01 -8.49
CA PRO A 136 -8.30 20.52 -7.52
C PRO A 136 -8.78 20.57 -6.07
N GLY A 137 -9.56 21.59 -5.69
CA GLY A 137 -10.16 21.70 -4.35
C GLY A 137 -11.07 20.51 -3.99
N LEU A 138 -11.88 20.04 -4.95
CA LEU A 138 -12.73 18.85 -4.76
C LEU A 138 -11.89 17.59 -4.49
N GLY A 139 -10.79 17.41 -5.23
CA GLY A 139 -9.85 16.30 -5.00
C GLY A 139 -9.19 16.36 -3.63
N ARG A 140 -8.75 17.55 -3.21
CA ARG A 140 -8.17 17.79 -1.87
C ARG A 140 -9.16 17.43 -0.75
N VAL A 141 -10.44 17.80 -0.87
CA VAL A 141 -11.48 17.45 0.11
C VAL A 141 -11.65 15.93 0.20
N LEU A 142 -11.79 15.26 -0.94
CA LEU A 142 -11.98 13.81 -1.00
C LEU A 142 -10.81 13.06 -0.37
N GLU A 143 -9.58 13.47 -0.67
CA GLU A 143 -8.38 12.89 -0.09
C GLU A 143 -8.30 13.16 1.43
N ALA A 144 -8.63 14.38 1.86
CA ALA A 144 -8.53 14.76 3.26
C ALA A 144 -9.59 14.07 4.14
N VAL A 145 -10.82 13.92 3.65
CA VAL A 145 -11.86 13.15 4.36
C VAL A 145 -11.55 11.66 4.35
N GLU A 146 -10.95 11.12 3.28
CA GLU A 146 -10.44 9.75 3.27
C GLU A 146 -9.34 9.57 4.33
N ASN A 147 -8.35 10.48 4.39
CA ASN A 147 -7.31 10.45 5.42
C ASN A 147 -7.92 10.40 6.82
N ALA A 148 -8.88 11.30 7.11
CA ALA A 148 -9.57 11.35 8.39
C ALA A 148 -10.31 10.03 8.72
N ALA A 149 -10.92 9.39 7.72
CA ALA A 149 -11.55 8.08 7.88
C ALA A 149 -10.54 6.95 8.15
N LEU A 150 -9.43 6.93 7.41
CA LEU A 150 -8.35 5.96 7.60
C LEU A 150 -7.62 6.16 8.95
N GLU A 151 -7.58 7.38 9.49
CA GLU A 151 -7.11 7.69 10.84
C GLU A 151 -8.11 7.26 11.92
N GLY A 152 -9.39 7.15 11.57
CA GLY A 152 -10.49 6.82 12.48
C GLY A 152 -11.12 8.03 13.16
N SER A 153 -10.82 9.25 12.72
CA SER A 153 -11.47 10.47 13.20
C SER A 153 -12.84 10.72 12.55
N VAL A 154 -13.06 10.14 11.36
CA VAL A 154 -14.35 10.06 10.67
C VAL A 154 -14.76 8.60 10.59
N THR A 155 -15.94 8.25 11.09
CA THR A 155 -16.36 6.83 11.25
C THR A 155 -17.71 6.50 10.64
N ASP A 156 -18.48 7.52 10.24
CA ASP A 156 -19.77 7.36 9.60
C ASP A 156 -20.08 8.55 8.66
N ALA A 157 -21.13 8.40 7.84
CA ALA A 157 -21.53 9.40 6.86
C ALA A 157 -21.86 10.78 7.48
N ARG A 158 -22.43 10.80 8.70
CA ARG A 158 -22.77 12.05 9.40
C ARG A 158 -21.50 12.76 9.84
N SER A 159 -20.58 12.05 10.48
CA SER A 159 -19.27 12.59 10.88
C SER A 159 -18.46 13.08 9.68
N ALA A 160 -18.57 12.42 8.52
CA ALA A 160 -17.92 12.86 7.29
C ALA A 160 -18.49 14.19 6.80
N ALA A 161 -19.83 14.32 6.76
CA ALA A 161 -20.49 15.55 6.38
C ALA A 161 -20.14 16.71 7.35
N GLU A 162 -20.17 16.46 8.65
CA GLU A 162 -19.80 17.44 9.68
C GLU A 162 -18.33 17.87 9.54
N TRP A 163 -17.41 16.92 9.31
CA TRP A 163 -15.99 17.16 9.13
C TRP A 163 -15.71 18.05 7.92
N ILE A 164 -16.40 17.79 6.80
CA ILE A 164 -16.28 18.56 5.55
C ILE A 164 -16.85 19.97 5.73
N GLN A 165 -18.03 20.12 6.35
CA GLN A 165 -18.63 21.44 6.56
C GLN A 165 -17.77 22.32 7.47
N ALA A 166 -17.20 21.74 8.53
CA ALA A 166 -16.32 22.46 9.45
C ALA A 166 -15.02 22.99 8.81
N ARG A 167 -14.60 22.40 7.68
CA ARG A 167 -13.36 22.74 6.96
C ARG A 167 -13.63 23.27 5.56
N ARG A 168 -14.87 23.62 5.24
CA ARG A 168 -15.29 23.99 3.89
C ARG A 168 -14.40 25.10 3.32
N ASP A 169 -14.11 26.11 4.13
CA ASP A 169 -13.33 27.28 3.72
C ASP A 169 -11.86 26.96 3.42
N GLU A 170 -11.30 25.86 3.95
CA GLU A 170 -9.92 25.41 3.67
C GLU A 170 -9.74 24.90 2.22
N PHE A 171 -10.84 24.65 1.53
CA PHE A 171 -10.85 24.02 0.20
C PHE A 171 -11.49 24.88 -0.90
N LEU A 172 -12.01 26.06 -0.54
CA LEU A 172 -12.68 27.00 -1.44
C LEU A 172 -11.75 28.12 -1.96
N ASP A 173 -10.50 27.78 -2.26
CA ASP A 173 -9.55 28.66 -2.95
C ASP A 173 -9.79 28.70 -4.48
#